data_AF-A0A1I5U5W0-F1
#
_entry.id   AF-A0A1I5U5W0-F1
#
_cell.length_a   1.000
_cell.length_b   1.000
_cell.length_c   1.000
_cell.angle_alpha   90.00
_cell.angle_beta   90.00
_cell.angle_gamma   90.00
#
_symmetry.space_group_name_H-M   'P 1'
#
loop_
_entity.id
_entity.type
_entity.pdbx_description
1 polymer ?
#
loop_
_entity_poly.entity_id
_entity_poly.type
_entity_poly.pdbx_seq_one_letter_code
_entity_poly.pdbx_strand_id
1 'polypeptide(L)'
;MGSLRPLNVQAERHLLRWRTRLGRSTAIRNLDLLAIALQAKSYRYVKLYQADEFPTRPPLLWVFAFSPDDHVRVAVTVHAMPGGGWAYHEAGRGRHGYLSPCGDTKRAADHVDAALKHRMFPSTW
;
A
#
# COMPACT_ATOMS: atom_id res chain seq x y z
N MET A 1 -8.37 37.27 -10.95
CA MET A 1 -9.32 36.38 -10.25
C MET A 1 -8.53 35.19 -9.71
N GLY A 2 -8.30 35.19 -8.39
CA GLY A 2 -7.34 34.32 -7.72
C GLY A 2 -7.80 32.87 -7.58
N SER A 3 -6.82 31.97 -7.66
CA SER A 3 -6.95 30.51 -7.62
C SER A 3 -7.62 30.00 -6.34
N LEU A 4 -8.89 29.57 -6.44
CA LEU A 4 -9.63 28.85 -5.38
C LEU A 4 -9.42 27.32 -5.42
N ARG A 5 -8.60 26.82 -6.34
CA ARG A 5 -8.32 25.39 -6.51
C ARG A 5 -7.39 24.73 -5.46
N PRO A 6 -6.44 25.41 -4.78
CA PRO A 6 -5.49 24.72 -3.90
C PRO A 6 -6.08 24.31 -2.55
N LEU A 7 -7.05 25.07 -2.01
CA LEU A 7 -7.65 24.80 -0.71
C LEU A 7 -8.48 23.51 -0.71
N ASN A 8 -9.22 23.25 -1.79
CA ASN A 8 -10.09 22.09 -1.88
C ASN A 8 -9.28 20.78 -1.94
N VAL A 9 -8.18 20.76 -2.69
CA VAL A 9 -7.26 19.61 -2.77
C VAL A 9 -6.57 19.33 -1.43
N GLN A 10 -6.26 20.38 -0.67
CA GLN A 10 -5.61 20.24 0.63
C GLN A 10 -6.60 19.73 1.68
N ALA A 11 -7.81 20.30 1.73
CA ALA A 11 -8.91 19.82 2.58
C ALA A 11 -9.27 18.37 2.27
N GLU A 12 -9.35 18.00 0.99
CA GLU A 12 -9.62 16.63 0.55
C GLU A 12 -8.50 15.66 0.98
N ARG A 13 -7.22 16.05 0.86
CA ARG A 13 -6.10 15.26 1.41
C ARG A 13 -6.17 15.10 2.92
N HIS A 14 -6.56 16.14 3.66
CA HIS A 14 -6.71 16.07 5.10
C HIS A 14 -7.87 15.14 5.49
N LEU A 15 -9.00 15.21 4.79
CA LEU A 15 -10.14 14.32 4.97
C LEU A 15 -9.79 12.86 4.66
N LEU A 16 -9.06 12.60 3.57
CA LEU A 16 -8.62 11.24 3.22
C LEU A 16 -7.61 10.69 4.23
N ARG A 17 -6.67 11.52 4.72
CA ARG A 17 -5.77 11.14 5.82
C ARG A 17 -6.55 10.84 7.09
N TRP A 18 -7.57 11.64 7.41
CA TRP A 18 -8.42 11.44 8.57
C TRP A 18 -9.27 10.17 8.44
N ARG A 19 -9.88 9.91 7.27
CA ARG A 19 -10.60 8.67 6.97
C ARG A 19 -9.68 7.45 7.03
N THR A 20 -8.44 7.57 6.57
CA THR A 20 -7.45 6.49 6.67
C THR A 20 -7.09 6.20 8.13
N ARG A 21 -7.01 7.23 8.98
CA ARG A 21 -6.79 7.08 10.44
C ARG A 21 -7.99 6.46 11.14
N LEU A 22 -9.21 6.93 10.85
CA LEU A 22 -10.44 6.39 11.46
C LEU A 22 -10.76 4.98 11.00
N GLY A 23 -10.49 4.66 9.73
CA GLY A 23 -10.70 3.34 9.16
C GLY A 23 -9.49 2.41 9.28
N ARG A 24 -8.65 2.58 10.32
CA ARG A 24 -7.45 1.75 10.53
C ARG A 24 -7.77 0.26 10.53
N SER A 25 -8.86 -0.16 11.18
CA SER A 25 -9.32 -1.56 11.18
C SER A 25 -9.62 -2.08 9.77
N THR A 26 -10.28 -1.27 8.93
CA THR A 26 -10.54 -1.60 7.53
C THR A 26 -9.25 -1.70 6.72
N ALA A 27 -8.31 -0.78 6.95
CA ALA A 27 -7.00 -0.82 6.31
C ALA A 27 -6.20 -2.08 6.71
N ILE A 28 -6.20 -2.43 7.99
CA ILE A 28 -5.58 -3.66 8.51
C ILE A 28 -6.21 -4.90 7.86
N ARG A 29 -7.55 -4.99 7.84
CA ARG A 29 -8.26 -6.11 7.21
C ARG A 29 -7.89 -6.29 5.74
N ASN A 30 -7.80 -5.20 4.98
CA ASN A 30 -7.37 -5.26 3.58
C ASN A 30 -5.90 -5.70 3.45
N LEU A 31 -5.01 -5.21 4.31
CA LEU A 31 -3.61 -5.65 4.33
C LEU A 31 -3.46 -7.12 4.73
N ASP A 32 -4.30 -7.64 5.61
CA ASP A 32 -4.35 -9.06 5.96
C ASP A 32 -4.77 -9.92 4.76
N LEU A 33 -5.79 -9.49 4.02
CA LEU A 33 -6.19 -10.16 2.77
C LEU A 33 -5.05 -10.16 1.74
N LEU A 34 -4.35 -9.04 1.60
CA LEU A 34 -3.18 -8.95 0.73
C LEU A 34 -2.06 -9.88 1.19
N ALA A 35 -1.81 -9.98 2.50
CA ALA A 35 -0.80 -10.88 3.05
C ALA A 35 -1.12 -12.34 2.72
N ILE A 36 -2.39 -12.77 2.80
CA ILE A 36 -2.81 -14.13 2.40
C ILE A 36 -2.55 -14.35 0.90
N ALA A 37 -2.91 -13.39 0.05
CA ALA A 37 -2.69 -13.50 -1.40
C ALA A 37 -1.19 -13.57 -1.76
N LEU A 38 -0.34 -12.83 -1.03
CA LEU A 38 1.11 -12.87 -1.20
C LEU A 38 1.72 -14.16 -0.65
N GLN A 39 1.18 -14.71 0.43
CA GLN A 39 1.59 -16.01 0.96
C GLN A 39 1.36 -17.13 -0.05
N ALA A 40 0.23 -17.08 -0.76
CA ALA A 40 -0.07 -18.03 -1.83
C ALA A 40 0.91 -17.94 -3.01
N LYS A 41 1.60 -16.80 -3.17
CA LYS A 41 2.70 -16.58 -4.12
C LYS A 41 4.08 -16.87 -3.52
N SER A 42 4.15 -17.47 -2.34
CA SER A 42 5.39 -17.81 -1.62
C SER A 42 6.25 -16.62 -1.19
N TYR A 43 5.66 -15.42 -1.11
CA TYR A 43 6.37 -14.25 -0.58
C TYR A 43 6.35 -14.21 0.95
N ARG A 44 7.44 -13.72 1.54
CA ARG A 44 7.52 -13.43 2.97
C ARG A 44 7.06 -12.00 3.23
N TYR A 45 6.43 -11.78 4.37
CA TYR A 45 5.95 -10.46 4.73
C TYR A 45 6.09 -10.18 6.23
N VAL A 46 6.15 -8.90 6.59
CA VAL A 46 6.16 -8.40 7.96
C VAL A 46 5.01 -7.42 8.14
N LYS A 47 4.14 -7.68 9.11
CA LYS A 47 2.97 -6.86 9.42
C LYS A 47 3.36 -5.78 10.42
N LEU A 48 3.76 -4.60 9.94
CA LEU A 48 4.15 -3.45 10.79
C LEU A 48 2.96 -2.72 11.42
N TYR A 49 1.76 -3.29 11.34
CA TYR A 49 0.52 -2.76 11.91
C TYR A 49 -0.02 -3.58 13.07
N GLN A 50 0.56 -4.76 13.36
CA GLN A 50 0.12 -5.62 14.47
C GLN A 50 0.59 -5.10 15.84
N ALA A 51 1.65 -4.30 15.89
CA ALA A 51 2.05 -3.61 17.11
C ALA A 51 1.21 -2.34 17.27
N ASP A 52 0.43 -2.27 18.35
CA ASP A 52 -0.22 -1.03 18.81
C ASP A 52 0.79 0.08 19.17
N GLU A 53 2.09 -0.17 19.04
CA GLU A 53 3.16 0.82 19.24
C GLU A 53 3.07 2.04 18.32
N PHE A 54 2.36 1.94 17.17
CA PHE A 54 2.27 3.05 16.21
C PHE A 54 0.84 3.37 15.77
N PRO A 55 -0.02 3.89 16.67
CA PRO A 55 -1.40 4.24 16.34
C PRO A 55 -1.47 5.43 15.37
N THR A 56 -0.43 6.28 15.35
CA THR A 56 -0.35 7.49 14.52
C THR A 56 0.21 7.25 13.12
N ARG A 57 0.88 6.11 12.90
CA ARG A 57 1.46 5.75 11.59
C ARG A 57 0.45 4.94 10.77
N PRO A 58 0.42 5.13 9.43
CA PRO A 58 -0.42 4.31 8.58
C PRO A 58 -0.02 2.84 8.69
N PRO A 59 -0.99 1.90 8.65
CA PRO A 59 -0.67 0.49 8.72
C PRO A 59 0.12 0.09 7.46
N LEU A 60 1.24 -0.62 7.68
CA LEU A 60 2.21 -0.97 6.64
C LEU A 60 2.46 -2.48 6.62
N LEU A 61 2.42 -3.06 5.42
CA LEU A 61 2.83 -4.43 5.15
C LEU A 61 4.14 -4.39 4.37
N TRP A 62 5.20 -4.94 4.93
CA TRP A 62 6.45 -5.14 4.19
C TRP A 62 6.42 -6.51 3.53
N VAL A 63 6.77 -6.55 2.26
CA VAL A 63 6.83 -7.77 1.45
C VAL A 63 8.27 -7.92 0.98
N PHE A 64 8.83 -9.10 1.17
CA PHE A 64 10.21 -9.42 0.87
C PHE A 64 10.26 -10.49 -0.22
N ALA A 65 11.13 -10.27 -1.20
CA ALA A 65 11.58 -11.30 -2.11
C ALA A 65 13.07 -11.53 -1.89
N PHE A 66 13.42 -12.77 -1.60
CA PHE A 66 14.80 -13.18 -1.39
C PHE A 66 15.37 -13.63 -2.74
N SER A 67 16.35 -12.87 -3.26
CA SER A 67 17.23 -13.33 -4.33
C SER A 67 18.60 -13.73 -3.75
N PRO A 68 19.37 -14.61 -4.42
CA PRO A 68 20.75 -14.92 -4.03
C PRO A 68 21.67 -13.68 -4.01
N ASP A 69 21.43 -12.73 -4.92
CA ASP A 69 22.32 -11.58 -5.13
C ASP A 69 21.88 -10.31 -4.39
N ASP A 70 20.57 -10.12 -4.18
CA ASP A 70 20.05 -8.97 -3.43
C ASP A 70 18.66 -9.25 -2.86
N HIS A 71 18.38 -8.69 -1.69
CA HIS A 71 17.08 -8.82 -1.03
C HIS A 71 16.23 -7.59 -1.33
N VAL A 72 15.21 -7.77 -2.17
CA VAL A 72 14.32 -6.66 -2.51
C VAL A 72 13.11 -6.64 -1.59
N ARG A 73 12.68 -5.42 -1.26
CA ARG A 73 11.50 -5.18 -0.41
C ARG A 73 10.54 -4.22 -1.07
N VAL A 74 9.26 -4.43 -0.82
CA VAL A 74 8.16 -3.53 -1.18
C VAL A 74 7.34 -3.27 0.07
N ALA A 75 7.12 -2.01 0.40
CA ALA A 75 6.23 -1.62 1.48
C ALA A 75 4.87 -1.26 0.89
N VAL A 76 3.78 -1.83 1.42
CA VAL A 76 2.41 -1.59 0.98
C VAL A 76 1.61 -0.98 2.12
N THR A 77 0.83 0.05 1.81
CA THR A 77 -0.11 0.74 2.70
C THR A 77 -1.50 0.74 2.05
N VAL A 78 -2.54 0.98 2.83
CA VAL A 78 -3.92 1.09 2.35
C VAL A 78 -4.45 2.46 2.69
N HIS A 79 -4.90 3.20 1.68
CA HIS A 79 -5.42 4.56 1.82
C HIS A 79 -6.89 4.64 1.44
N ALA A 80 -7.63 5.51 2.12
CA ALA A 80 -8.97 5.89 1.70
C ALA A 80 -8.89 6.67 0.37
N MET A 81 -9.81 6.36 -0.55
CA MET A 81 -9.95 7.01 -1.85
C MET A 81 -11.09 8.04 -1.82
N PRO A 82 -11.04 9.08 -2.68
CA PRO A 82 -12.22 9.89 -2.99
C PRO A 82 -13.37 8.98 -3.43
N GLY A 83 -14.59 9.25 -2.97
CA GLY A 83 -15.75 8.37 -3.24
C GLY A 83 -15.93 7.22 -2.25
N GLY A 84 -15.11 7.14 -1.19
CA GLY A 84 -15.35 6.29 -0.03
C GLY A 84 -14.80 4.86 -0.11
N GLY A 85 -14.15 4.52 -1.22
CA GLY A 85 -13.41 3.26 -1.37
C GLY A 85 -12.05 3.26 -0.67
N TRP A 86 -11.34 2.15 -0.82
CA TRP A 86 -9.98 1.95 -0.32
C TRP A 86 -9.09 1.41 -1.44
N ALA A 87 -7.81 1.78 -1.44
CA ALA A 87 -6.84 1.28 -2.41
C ALA A 87 -5.52 0.90 -1.75
N TYR A 88 -4.88 -0.11 -2.33
CA TYR A 88 -3.51 -0.50 -2.02
C TYR A 88 -2.55 0.47 -2.69
N HIS A 89 -1.56 0.92 -1.94
CA HIS A 89 -0.50 1.80 -2.39
C HIS A 89 0.86 1.28 -1.96
N GLU A 90 1.85 1.41 -2.82
CA GLU A 90 3.26 1.27 -2.47
C GLU A 90 3.73 2.47 -1.63
N ALA A 91 4.13 2.19 -0.39
CA ALA A 91 4.74 3.16 0.50
C ALA A 91 6.16 3.48 0.03
N GLY A 92 6.43 4.77 -0.23
CA GLY A 92 7.72 5.27 -0.73
C GLY A 92 7.66 5.87 -2.14
N ARG A 93 6.69 5.47 -2.97
CA ARG A 93 6.49 6.05 -4.33
C ARG A 93 5.57 7.27 -4.38
N GLY A 94 5.06 7.72 -3.24
CA GLY A 94 4.14 8.86 -3.18
C GLY A 94 2.90 8.67 -4.06
N ARG A 95 2.66 9.59 -5.00
CA ARG A 95 1.50 9.54 -5.91
C ARG A 95 1.56 8.41 -6.95
N HIS A 96 2.74 7.97 -7.33
CA HIS A 96 2.94 6.88 -8.29
C HIS A 96 2.88 5.49 -7.65
N GLY A 97 2.54 5.43 -6.36
CA GLY A 97 2.45 4.17 -5.62
C GLY A 97 1.10 3.48 -5.76
N TYR A 98 0.12 3.98 -6.52
CA TYR A 98 -1.16 3.28 -6.65
C TYR A 98 -0.98 1.88 -7.25
N LEU A 99 -1.48 0.84 -6.57
CA LEU A 99 -1.39 -0.55 -7.03
C LEU A 99 -2.74 -1.03 -7.56
N SER A 100 -3.77 -1.05 -6.71
CA SER A 100 -5.06 -1.67 -7.03
C SER A 100 -6.13 -1.22 -6.03
N PRO A 101 -7.43 -1.17 -6.39
CA PRO A 101 -8.49 -0.98 -5.39
C PRO A 101 -8.55 -2.18 -4.42
N CYS A 102 -8.97 -1.95 -3.18
CA CYS A 102 -8.97 -2.99 -2.14
C CYS A 102 -9.90 -4.18 -2.43
N GLY A 103 -10.87 -4.01 -3.33
CA GLY A 103 -11.76 -5.08 -3.80
C GLY A 103 -11.10 -6.11 -4.73
N ASP A 104 -9.90 -5.84 -5.24
CA ASP A 104 -9.16 -6.75 -6.12
C ASP A 104 -7.77 -7.05 -5.52
N THR A 105 -7.78 -7.93 -4.53
CA THR A 105 -6.57 -8.38 -3.82
C THR A 105 -5.64 -9.18 -4.71
N LYS A 106 -6.19 -9.93 -5.67
CA LYS A 106 -5.40 -10.73 -6.61
C LYS A 106 -4.56 -9.82 -7.50
N ARG A 107 -5.19 -8.83 -8.11
CA ARG A 107 -4.49 -7.82 -8.92
C ARG A 107 -3.50 -7.01 -8.10
N ALA A 108 -3.82 -6.71 -6.84
CA ALA A 108 -2.88 -6.05 -5.93
C ALA A 108 -1.62 -6.92 -5.71
N ALA A 109 -1.79 -8.22 -5.46
CA ALA A 109 -0.68 -9.15 -5.30
C ALA A 109 0.12 -9.32 -6.59
N ASP A 110 -0.52 -9.32 -7.76
CA ASP A 110 0.16 -9.37 -9.06
C ASP A 110 0.99 -8.10 -9.31
N HIS A 111 0.49 -6.92 -8.97
CA HIS A 111 1.28 -5.68 -9.06
C HIS A 111 2.48 -5.66 -8.11
N VAL A 112 2.33 -6.20 -6.88
CA VAL A 112 3.45 -6.35 -5.93
C VAL A 112 4.48 -7.36 -6.45
N ASP A 113 4.03 -8.49 -6.98
CA ASP A 113 4.87 -9.52 -7.61
C ASP A 113 5.67 -8.94 -8.79
N ALA A 114 5.02 -8.19 -9.68
CA ALA A 114 5.68 -7.50 -10.79
C ALA A 114 6.69 -6.46 -10.29
N ALA A 115 6.36 -5.68 -9.26
CA ALA A 115 7.28 -4.70 -8.68
C ALA A 115 8.51 -5.36 -8.04
N LEU A 116 8.33 -6.50 -7.36
CA LEU A 116 9.44 -7.28 -6.78
C LEU A 116 10.30 -7.88 -7.88
N LYS A 117 9.70 -8.51 -8.90
CA LYS A 117 10.42 -9.09 -10.04
C LYS A 117 11.22 -8.04 -10.81
N HIS A 118 10.65 -6.87 -11.07
CA HIS A 118 11.36 -5.76 -11.72
C HIS A 118 12.57 -5.29 -10.88
N ARG A 119 12.50 -5.35 -9.55
CA ARG A 119 13.63 -4.99 -8.68
C ARG A 119 14.69 -6.08 -8.63
N MET A 120 14.29 -7.35 -8.65
CA MET A 120 15.22 -8.48 -8.67
C MET A 120 15.96 -8.59 -10.00
N PHE A 121 15.27 -8.31 -11.10
CA PHE A 121 15.80 -8.45 -12.46
C PHE A 121 15.62 -7.14 -13.24
N PRO A 122 16.40 -6.09 -12.92
CA PRO A 122 16.29 -4.80 -13.60
C PRO A 122 16.71 -4.86 -15.07
N SER A 123 17.42 -5.91 -15.50
CA SER A 123 17.96 -6.09 -16.85
C SER A 123 17.07 -6.90 -17.80
N THR A 124 15.95 -7.44 -17.33
CA THR A 124 15.04 -8.27 -18.16
C THR A 124 13.81 -7.52 -18.67
N TRP A 125 13.72 -6.21 -18.44
CA TRP A 125 12.54 -5.39 -18.74
C TRP A 125 12.92 -4.06 -19.40
#